data_AF-A0A412EKU4-F1
#
_entry.id   AF-A0A412EKU4-F1
#
_cell.length_a   1.000
_cell.length_b   1.000
_cell.length_c   1.000
_cell.angle_alpha   90.00
_cell.angle_beta   90.00
_cell.angle_gamma   90.00
#
_symmetry.space_group_name_H-M   'P 1'
#
loop_
_entity.id
_entity.type
_entity.pdbx_description
1 polymer ?
#
loop_
_entity_poly.entity_id
_entity_poly.type
_entity_poly.pdbx_seq_one_letter_code
_entity_poly.pdbx_strand_id
1 'polypeptide(L)'
;MRLVSQNGEFDVPYEIVALSRTGNIIKAYVPMVGEKGTIIARYSTNEKAQKAMKALHKVYAGMLFAQNVEMSDDDYEECIKMAARGFGIIKTMVNSPDMKFEPTNIVFRFPEDDEV
;
A
#
# COMPACT_ATOMS: atom_id res chain seq x y z
N MET A 1 3.41 6.36 5.16
CA MET A 1 3.50 5.91 3.74
C MET A 1 2.97 7.03 2.84
N ARG A 2 3.51 7.24 1.64
CA ARG A 2 2.93 8.18 0.65
C ARG A 2 2.05 7.44 -0.35
N LEU A 3 0.91 8.01 -0.68
CA LEU A 3 0.02 7.57 -1.75
C LEU A 3 0.21 8.45 -2.98
N VAL A 4 0.45 7.84 -4.12
CA VAL A 4 0.56 8.53 -5.41
C VAL A 4 -0.55 8.03 -6.32
N SER A 5 -1.29 8.94 -6.95
CA SER A 5 -2.29 8.57 -7.95
C SER A 5 -1.67 7.81 -9.12
N GLN A 6 -2.51 7.08 -9.84
CA GLN A 6 -2.12 6.30 -11.02
C GLN A 6 -1.33 7.18 -12.02
N ASN A 7 -1.85 8.36 -12.34
CA ASN A 7 -1.21 9.34 -13.22
C ASN A 7 -0.06 10.15 -12.57
N GLY A 8 0.23 9.96 -11.29
CA GLY A 8 1.31 10.66 -10.57
C GLY A 8 1.06 12.11 -10.17
N GLU A 9 -0.10 12.70 -10.50
CA GLU A 9 -0.39 14.12 -10.25
C GLU A 9 -0.81 14.43 -8.81
N PHE A 10 -1.28 13.41 -8.07
CA PHE A 10 -1.72 13.55 -6.70
C PHE A 10 -0.81 12.72 -5.78
N ASP A 11 -0.18 13.38 -4.81
CA ASP A 11 0.70 12.76 -3.83
C ASP A 11 0.39 13.26 -2.42
N VAL A 12 0.06 12.33 -1.51
CA VAL A 12 -0.35 12.64 -0.13
C VAL A 12 0.12 11.59 0.87
N PRO A 13 0.45 11.96 2.12
CA PRO A 13 0.65 10.98 3.18
C PRO A 13 -0.62 10.15 3.45
N TYR A 14 -0.46 8.84 3.58
CA TYR A 14 -1.54 7.89 3.88
C TYR A 14 -2.24 8.21 5.20
N GLU A 15 -1.50 8.73 6.18
CA GLU A 15 -1.97 9.00 7.54
C GLU A 15 -2.96 10.17 7.63
N ILE A 16 -3.04 11.01 6.59
CA ILE A 16 -3.89 12.22 6.59
C ILE A 16 -5.01 12.17 5.55
N VAL A 17 -5.16 11.03 4.86
CA VAL A 17 -6.11 10.88 3.75
C VAL A 17 -7.08 9.74 4.06
N ALA A 18 -8.37 10.02 3.93
CA ALA A 18 -9.37 8.96 3.91
C ALA A 18 -9.52 8.46 2.46
N LEU A 19 -9.69 7.15 2.29
CA LEU A 19 -9.90 6.53 0.99
C LEU A 19 -11.29 5.90 0.90
N SER A 20 -11.92 6.02 -0.27
CA SER A 20 -13.13 5.27 -0.58
C SER A 20 -13.03 4.64 -1.97
N ARG A 21 -13.72 3.51 -2.14
CA ARG A 21 -13.93 2.88 -3.44
C ARG A 21 -15.41 2.92 -3.78
N THR A 22 -15.74 3.39 -4.97
CA THR A 22 -17.11 3.35 -5.52
C THR A 22 -17.03 2.68 -6.88
N GLY A 23 -17.46 1.41 -6.95
CA GLY A 23 -17.29 0.59 -8.16
C GLY A 23 -15.81 0.43 -8.53
N ASN A 24 -15.46 0.89 -9.72
CA ASN A 24 -14.13 0.83 -10.32
C ASN A 24 -13.27 2.09 -10.04
N ILE A 25 -13.76 3.03 -9.22
CA ILE A 25 -13.08 4.30 -8.92
C ILE A 25 -12.63 4.31 -7.46
N ILE A 26 -11.40 4.78 -7.23
CA ILE A 26 -10.86 5.05 -5.88
C ILE A 26 -10.69 6.55 -5.71
N LYS A 27 -11.12 7.08 -4.57
CA LYS A 27 -11.04 8.49 -4.22
C LYS A 27 -10.26 8.71 -2.92
N ALA A 28 -9.47 9.79 -2.91
CA ALA A 28 -8.82 10.35 -1.73
C ALA A 28 -9.58 11.58 -1.21
N TYR A 29 -9.79 11.63 0.09
CA TYR A 29 -10.38 12.76 0.80
C TYR A 29 -9.32 13.31 1.75
N VAL A 30 -8.82 14.49 1.40
CA VAL A 30 -7.89 15.25 2.23
C VAL A 30 -8.69 16.41 2.82
N PRO A 31 -8.61 16.68 4.13
CA PRO A 31 -9.38 17.74 4.78
C PRO A 31 -9.27 19.12 4.10
N MET A 32 -8.17 19.40 3.41
CA MET A 32 -7.93 20.66 2.70
C MET A 32 -8.52 20.74 1.27
N VAL A 33 -8.85 19.61 0.63
CA VAL A 33 -9.19 19.53 -0.80
C VAL A 33 -10.72 19.50 -1.05
N GLY A 34 -11.51 19.58 0.02
CA GLY A 34 -12.98 19.65 -0.05
C GLY A 34 -13.69 18.29 -0.11
N GLU A 35 -15.00 18.31 0.10
CA GLU A 35 -15.81 17.11 0.40
C GLU A 35 -15.96 16.12 -0.76
N LYS A 36 -15.74 16.56 -2.02
CA LYS A 36 -15.98 15.72 -3.21
C LYS A 36 -14.96 14.58 -3.38
N GLY A 37 -13.78 14.73 -2.77
CA GLY A 37 -12.65 13.82 -2.93
C GLY A 37 -12.01 13.91 -4.32
N THR A 38 -10.73 13.57 -4.39
CA THR A 38 -9.93 13.50 -5.63
C THR A 38 -9.95 12.07 -6.15
N ILE A 39 -10.21 11.87 -7.44
CA ILE A 39 -10.06 10.55 -8.07
C ILE A 39 -8.57 10.27 -8.19
N ILE A 40 -8.09 9.19 -7.57
CA ILE A 40 -6.67 8.83 -7.56
C ILE A 40 -6.38 7.57 -8.38
N ALA A 41 -7.40 6.78 -8.68
CA ALA A 41 -7.31 5.64 -9.58
C ALA A 41 -8.68 5.34 -10.21
N ARG A 42 -8.66 4.85 -11.46
CA ARG A 42 -9.85 4.37 -12.17
C ARG A 42 -9.48 3.15 -12.97
N TYR A 43 -10.20 2.06 -12.72
CA TYR A 43 -9.98 0.78 -13.37
C TYR A 43 -11.08 0.47 -14.38
N SER A 44 -10.85 -0.49 -15.26
CA SER A 44 -11.83 -0.98 -16.23
C SER A 44 -12.94 -1.82 -15.58
N THR A 45 -12.65 -2.46 -14.43
CA THR A 45 -13.61 -3.28 -13.69
C THR A 45 -13.63 -2.99 -12.19
N ASN A 46 -14.72 -3.40 -11.53
CA ASN A 46 -14.86 -3.28 -10.08
C ASN A 46 -13.86 -4.18 -9.32
N GLU A 47 -13.59 -5.36 -9.89
CA GLU A 47 -12.68 -6.37 -9.34
C GLU A 47 -11.24 -5.84 -9.32
N LYS A 48 -10.82 -5.14 -10.37
CA LYS A 48 -9.51 -4.49 -10.42
C LYS A 48 -9.37 -3.42 -9.34
N ALA A 49 -10.34 -2.51 -9.22
CA ALA A 49 -10.33 -1.53 -8.15
C ALA A 49 -10.30 -2.16 -6.74
N GLN A 50 -10.97 -3.30 -6.55
CA GLN A 50 -10.92 -4.04 -5.30
C GLN A 50 -9.53 -4.66 -5.05
N LYS A 51 -8.89 -5.24 -6.07
CA LYS A 51 -7.52 -5.76 -5.98
C LYS A 51 -6.51 -4.66 -5.66
N ALA A 52 -6.63 -3.48 -6.28
CA ALA A 52 -5.77 -2.34 -5.98
C ALA A 52 -5.89 -1.87 -4.52
N MET A 53 -7.11 -1.78 -3.97
CA MET A 53 -7.32 -1.50 -2.53
C MET A 53 -6.73 -2.58 -1.63
N LYS A 54 -6.84 -3.87 -2.01
CA LYS A 54 -6.20 -4.97 -1.26
C LYS A 54 -4.67 -4.86 -1.28
N ALA A 55 -4.07 -4.54 -2.43
CA ALA A 55 -2.64 -4.34 -2.56
C ALA A 55 -2.16 -3.19 -1.68
N LEU A 56 -2.89 -2.08 -1.68
CA LEU A 56 -2.62 -0.96 -0.79
C LEU A 56 -2.65 -1.37 0.70
N HIS A 57 -3.69 -2.08 1.13
CA HIS A 57 -3.77 -2.54 2.53
C HIS A 57 -2.62 -3.51 2.88
N LYS A 58 -2.19 -4.36 1.95
CA LYS A 58 -1.02 -5.23 2.15
C LYS A 58 0.24 -4.39 2.39
N VAL A 59 0.51 -3.40 1.53
CA VAL A 59 1.67 -2.51 1.67
C VAL A 59 1.61 -1.72 2.97
N TYR A 60 0.44 -1.16 3.31
CA TYR A 60 0.25 -0.42 4.56
C TYR A 60 0.45 -1.30 5.80
N ALA A 61 -0.08 -2.52 5.77
CA ALA A 61 0.08 -3.47 6.87
C ALA A 61 1.54 -3.98 7.01
N GLY A 62 2.49 -3.51 6.20
CA GLY A 62 3.89 -3.90 6.31
C GLY A 62 4.29 -5.10 5.48
N MET A 63 3.45 -5.52 4.52
CA MET A 63 3.73 -6.62 3.62
C MET A 63 4.62 -6.18 2.44
N LEU A 64 5.70 -5.46 2.73
CA LEU A 64 6.77 -5.14 1.78
C LEU A 64 7.81 -6.26 1.85
N PHE A 65 7.40 -7.44 1.36
CA PHE A 65 8.30 -8.55 1.16
C PHE A 65 8.94 -8.48 -0.21
N ALA A 66 10.24 -8.76 -0.24
CA ALA A 66 10.81 -9.60 -1.29
C ALA A 66 10.78 -9.05 -2.72
N GLN A 67 11.38 -7.89 -3.00
CA GLN A 67 12.00 -7.78 -4.33
C GLN A 67 13.32 -8.57 -4.43
N ASN A 68 13.87 -9.08 -3.31
CA ASN A 68 15.18 -9.76 -3.32
C ASN A 68 15.27 -11.09 -2.51
N VAL A 69 14.17 -11.71 -2.06
CA VAL A 69 14.24 -12.95 -1.24
C VAL A 69 13.05 -13.88 -1.55
N GLU A 70 13.30 -15.14 -1.95
CA GLU A 70 12.26 -16.18 -2.00
C GLU A 70 11.74 -16.48 -0.59
N MET A 71 10.41 -16.54 -0.42
CA MET A 71 9.74 -16.88 0.84
C MET A 71 8.86 -18.11 0.67
N SER A 72 8.72 -18.89 1.73
CA SER A 72 7.76 -19.98 1.80
C SER A 72 6.34 -19.46 2.14
N ASP A 73 5.31 -20.25 1.83
CA ASP A 73 3.91 -19.92 2.15
C ASP A 73 3.68 -19.76 3.67
N ASP A 74 4.43 -20.50 4.49
CA ASP A 74 4.33 -20.44 5.96
C ASP A 74 4.86 -19.10 6.50
N ASP A 75 5.98 -18.60 5.94
CA ASP A 75 6.55 -17.29 6.30
C ASP A 75 5.59 -16.15 5.94
N TYR A 76 4.81 -16.31 4.86
CA TYR A 76 3.82 -15.34 4.41
C TYR A 76 2.67 -15.19 5.42
N GLU A 77 2.18 -16.29 5.99
CA GLU A 77 1.06 -16.27 6.93
C GLU A 77 1.45 -15.67 8.30
N GLU A 78 2.67 -15.93 8.78
CA GLU A 78 3.18 -15.35 10.02
C GLU A 78 3.35 -13.82 9.91
N CYS A 79 3.81 -13.35 8.76
CA CYS A 79 3.96 -11.93 8.49
C CYS A 79 2.61 -11.19 8.45
N ILE A 80 1.56 -11.82 7.94
CA ILE A 80 0.18 -11.27 8.02
C ILE A 80 -0.27 -11.15 9.48
N LYS A 81 0.04 -12.13 10.34
CA LYS A 81 -0.33 -12.10 11.76
C LYS A 81 0.38 -10.96 12.51
N MET A 82 1.64 -10.69 12.18
CA MET A 82 2.42 -9.59 12.77
C MET A 82 1.99 -8.21 12.23
N ALA A 83 1.72 -8.11 10.93
CA ALA A 83 1.13 -6.96 10.26
C ALA A 83 -0.22 -6.55 10.86
N ALA A 84 -1.09 -7.53 11.13
CA ALA A 84 -2.38 -7.33 11.77
C ALA A 84 -2.27 -6.77 13.20
N ARG A 85 -1.10 -6.88 13.85
CA ARG A 85 -0.80 -6.27 15.16
C ARG A 85 -0.23 -4.85 15.04
N GLY A 86 -0.18 -4.28 13.84
CA GLY A 86 0.22 -2.90 13.59
C GLY A 86 1.72 -2.70 13.37
N PHE A 87 2.48 -3.76 13.10
CA PHE A 87 3.91 -3.66 12.84
C PHE A 87 4.22 -3.69 11.34
N GLY A 88 4.92 -2.67 10.85
CA GLY A 88 5.63 -2.74 9.57
C GLY A 88 6.86 -3.64 9.72
N ILE A 89 6.94 -4.74 8.96
CA ILE A 89 8.04 -5.70 9.06
C ILE A 89 8.99 -5.46 7.90
N ILE A 90 10.24 -5.05 8.18
CA ILE A 90 11.31 -4.95 7.19
C ILE A 90 12.43 -5.90 7.63
N LYS A 91 12.73 -6.93 6.82
CA LYS A 91 13.85 -7.85 7.05
C LYS A 91 15.06 -7.38 6.25
N THR A 92 15.98 -6.65 6.86
CA THR A 92 17.31 -6.38 6.30
C THR A 92 18.28 -7.47 6.75
N MET A 93 18.57 -8.44 5.88
CA MET A 93 19.71 -9.35 6.10
C MET A 93 21.00 -8.60 5.75
N VAL A 94 21.59 -7.90 6.72
CA VAL A 94 22.98 -7.46 6.63
C VAL A 94 23.77 -8.21 7.70
N ASN A 95 24.14 -9.47 7.42
CA ASN A 95 25.12 -10.30 8.14
C ASN A 95 25.45 -9.87 9.59
N SER A 96 24.44 -9.76 10.43
CA SER A 96 24.55 -9.32 11.82
C SER A 96 23.39 -9.91 12.61
N PRO A 97 23.63 -10.45 13.82
CA PRO A 97 22.58 -10.94 14.70
C PRO A 97 21.66 -9.82 15.23
N ASP A 98 22.02 -8.56 15.01
CA ASP A 98 21.25 -7.41 15.49
C ASP A 98 20.23 -6.95 14.44
N MET A 99 18.97 -7.30 14.70
CA MET A 99 17.80 -6.81 13.96
C MET A 99 17.68 -5.28 14.13
N LYS A 100 17.80 -4.53 13.03
CA LYS A 100 17.62 -3.07 13.00
C LYS A 100 16.38 -2.66 12.21
N PHE A 101 15.57 -1.79 12.80
CA PHE A 101 14.40 -1.17 12.19
C PHE A 101 14.78 0.24 11.73
N GLU A 102 14.78 0.49 10.42
CA GLU A 102 14.97 1.84 9.87
C GLU A 102 13.71 2.29 9.14
N PRO A 103 13.13 3.47 9.48
CA PRO A 103 11.98 4.00 8.78
C PRO A 103 12.38 4.43 7.36
N THR A 104 11.95 3.66 6.35
CA THR A 104 12.07 4.05 4.94
C THR A 104 10.80 4.76 4.48
N ASN A 105 10.96 5.75 3.61
CA ASN A 105 9.85 6.47 2.99
C ASN A 105 9.12 5.55 2.00
N ILE A 106 8.16 4.74 2.47
CA ILE A 106 7.35 3.87 1.62
C ILE A 106 6.42 4.73 0.75
N VAL A 107 6.49 4.54 -0.57
CA VAL A 107 5.62 5.18 -1.56
C VAL A 107 4.80 4.09 -2.26
N PHE A 108 3.47 4.21 -2.21
CA PHE A 108 2.53 3.37 -2.95
C PHE A 108 1.91 4.19 -4.06
N ARG A 109 2.23 3.85 -5.31
CA ARG A 109 1.51 4.36 -6.48
C ARG A 109 0.38 3.40 -6.82
N PHE A 110 -0.81 3.92 -7.07
CA PHE A 110 -1.89 3.08 -7.59
C PHE A 110 -1.48 2.49 -8.95
N PRO A 111 -1.57 1.16 -9.11
CA PRO A 111 -1.15 0.50 -10.35
C PRO A 111 -2.03 0.93 -11.52
N GLU A 112 -1.46 0.86 -12.72
CA GLU A 112 -2.17 1.04 -13.98
C GLU A 112 -3.21 -0.08 -14.19
N ASP A 113 -4.15 0.11 -15.11
CA ASP A 113 -5.24 -0.86 -15.28
C ASP A 113 -4.75 -2.25 -15.70
N ASP A 114 -3.73 -2.33 -16.53
CA ASP A 114 -3.10 -3.56 -17.02
C ASP A 114 -2.22 -4.27 -15.98
N GLU A 115 -1.88 -3.59 -14.89
CA GLU A 115 -1.04 -4.12 -13.80
C GLU A 115 -1.85 -4.83 -12.69
N VAL A 116 -3.18 -4.90 -12.81
CA VAL A 116 -4.12 -5.39 -11.77
C VAL A 116 -4.96 -6.60 -12.18
#